data_AF-A0A6A5AIB4-F1
#
_entry.id   AF-A0A6A5AIB4-F1
#
_cell.length_a   1.000
_cell.length_b   1.000
_cell.length_c   1.000
_cell.angle_alpha   90.00
_cell.angle_beta   90.00
_cell.angle_gamma   90.00
#
_symmetry.space_group_name_H-M   'P 1'
#
loop_
_entity.id
_entity.type
_entity.pdbx_description
1 polymer ?
#
loop_
_entity_poly.entity_id
_entity_poly.type
_entity_poly.pdbx_seq_one_letter_code
_entity_poly.pdbx_strand_id
1 'polypeptide(L)'
;LSTATLSSDVGPQLASALLAALPPADAASIASIVQFVDPEMQRRHHHRHHESLRVLHGRSYIHDTILDSTFRLSLHSFFQPNTAMASFLYAHLVAFVASYSPTSPPVVWDLFCGVGSIGICLAPHAKHVVGLEIVPDAVVDAAQNAADNGVTHKMTFVCADVLKAENEAVMLSTYAVVGSQPVDMLPHTPHMENMVYLERRHTN
;
A
#
# COMPACT_ATOMS: atom_id res chain seq x y z
N LEU A 1 -20.67 17.76 18.82
CA LEU A 1 -20.27 16.37 18.54
C LEU A 1 -20.95 15.48 19.57
N SER A 2 -22.07 14.85 19.22
CA SER A 2 -22.71 13.84 20.06
C SER A 2 -22.25 12.45 19.62
N THR A 3 -21.85 11.62 20.56
CA THR A 3 -21.60 10.20 20.33
C THR A 3 -22.88 9.42 20.66
N ALA A 4 -23.25 8.46 19.82
CA ALA A 4 -24.38 7.58 20.04
C ALA A 4 -23.88 6.13 20.02
N THR A 5 -24.19 5.37 21.06
CA THR A 5 -23.92 3.92 21.11
C THR A 5 -25.11 3.20 20.48
N LEU A 6 -24.89 2.63 19.29
CA LEU A 6 -25.90 1.83 18.58
C LEU A 6 -25.70 0.35 18.90
N SER A 7 -26.78 -0.42 19.02
CA SER A 7 -26.67 -1.89 19.11
C SER A 7 -26.17 -2.47 17.78
N SER A 8 -25.56 -3.66 17.83
CA SER A 8 -25.01 -4.39 16.68
C SER A 8 -26.02 -4.62 15.54
N ASP A 9 -27.30 -4.59 15.87
CA ASP A 9 -28.41 -5.02 15.01
C ASP A 9 -28.88 -3.87 14.10
N VAL A 10 -28.45 -2.64 14.39
CA VAL A 10 -28.83 -1.42 13.64
C VAL A 10 -27.96 -1.20 12.39
N GLY A 11 -26.82 -1.89 12.28
CA GLY A 11 -25.84 -1.68 11.19
C GLY A 11 -26.44 -1.64 9.77
N PRO A 12 -27.23 -2.64 9.34
CA PRO A 12 -27.85 -2.62 8.01
C PRO A 12 -28.85 -1.47 7.81
N GLN A 13 -29.63 -1.13 8.84
CA GLN A 13 -30.59 -0.03 8.79
C GLN A 13 -29.89 1.33 8.70
N LEU A 14 -28.72 1.46 9.34
CA LEU A 14 -27.88 2.64 9.27
C LEU A 14 -27.38 2.90 7.85
N ALA A 15 -26.89 1.88 7.14
CA ALA A 15 -26.43 2.08 5.76
C ALA A 15 -27.57 2.50 4.82
N SER A 16 -28.75 1.87 4.92
CA SER A 16 -29.91 2.28 4.15
C SER A 16 -30.34 3.72 4.46
N ALA A 17 -30.33 4.12 5.74
CA ALA A 17 -30.67 5.48 6.14
C ALA A 17 -29.64 6.52 5.64
N LEU A 18 -28.34 6.20 5.71
CA LEU A 18 -27.26 7.06 5.20
C LEU A 18 -27.39 7.27 3.69
N LEU A 19 -27.64 6.20 2.93
CA LEU A 19 -27.82 6.29 1.48
C LEU A 19 -29.09 7.07 1.12
N ALA A 20 -30.18 6.89 1.86
CA ALA A 20 -31.43 7.62 1.62
C ALA A 20 -31.35 9.12 1.98
N ALA A 21 -30.42 9.50 2.86
CA ALA A 21 -30.20 10.89 3.25
C ALA A 21 -29.36 11.68 2.23
N LEU A 22 -28.71 11.00 1.29
CA LEU A 22 -27.90 11.61 0.24
C LEU A 22 -28.72 11.87 -1.03
N PRO A 23 -28.38 12.89 -1.84
CA PRO A 23 -28.88 13.00 -3.20
C PRO A 23 -28.63 11.71 -3.99
N PRO A 24 -29.54 11.29 -4.91
CA PRO A 24 -29.41 10.02 -5.63
C PRO A 24 -28.08 9.83 -6.37
N ALA A 25 -27.53 10.92 -6.95
CA ALA A 25 -26.24 10.89 -7.61
C ALA A 25 -25.08 10.59 -6.65
N ASP A 26 -25.11 11.20 -5.46
CA ASP A 26 -24.08 11.02 -4.43
C ASP A 26 -24.19 9.62 -3.82
N ALA A 27 -25.41 9.17 -3.48
CA ALA A 27 -25.65 7.82 -2.99
C ALA A 27 -25.14 6.74 -3.96
N ALA A 28 -25.34 6.95 -5.28
CA ALA A 28 -24.83 6.05 -6.32
C ALA A 28 -23.30 6.05 -6.46
N SER A 29 -22.64 7.12 -6.00
CA SER A 29 -21.17 7.24 -6.02
C SER A 29 -20.48 6.62 -4.79
N ILE A 30 -21.22 6.28 -3.74
CA ILE A 30 -20.67 5.63 -2.54
C ILE A 30 -20.19 4.23 -2.89
N ALA A 31 -18.87 4.02 -2.90
CA ALA A 31 -18.27 2.73 -3.20
C ALA A 31 -18.48 1.68 -2.09
N SER A 32 -18.49 2.12 -0.83
CA SER A 32 -18.71 1.25 0.32
C SER A 32 -19.14 2.02 1.57
N ILE A 33 -19.86 1.34 2.47
CA ILE A 33 -20.09 1.76 3.85
C ILE A 33 -19.63 0.61 4.73
N VAL A 34 -18.68 0.90 5.62
CA VAL A 34 -18.04 -0.09 6.48
C VAL A 34 -18.11 0.37 7.93
N GLN A 35 -18.38 -0.59 8.81
CA GLN A 35 -18.49 -0.36 10.24
C GLN A 35 -17.37 -1.11 10.94
N PHE A 36 -16.57 -0.36 11.71
CA PHE A 36 -15.64 -0.91 12.67
C PHE A 36 -16.40 -1.20 13.96
N VAL A 37 -16.40 -2.46 14.38
CA VAL A 37 -16.96 -2.86 15.67
C VAL A 37 -15.80 -3.21 16.57
N ASP A 38 -15.52 -2.30 17.50
CA ASP A 38 -14.61 -2.53 18.61
C ASP A 38 -15.40 -3.12 19.79
N PRO A 39 -15.19 -4.40 20.16
CA PRO A 39 -15.86 -5.01 21.29
C PRO A 39 -15.46 -4.40 22.66
N GLU A 40 -14.35 -3.66 22.76
CA GLU A 40 -13.80 -3.14 24.02
C GLU A 40 -14.36 -1.80 24.50
N MET A 41 -15.29 -1.16 23.78
CA MET A 41 -15.99 0.02 24.33
C MET A 41 -16.80 -0.31 25.61
N GLN A 42 -16.83 -1.58 26.03
CA GLN A 42 -17.43 -2.06 27.29
C GLN A 42 -16.50 -2.24 28.50
N ARG A 43 -15.16 -2.07 28.44
CA ARG A 43 -14.23 -1.79 29.57
C ARG A 43 -12.80 -2.24 29.22
N ARG A 44 -11.84 -1.41 29.63
CA ARG A 44 -10.39 -1.66 29.82
C ARG A 44 -10.07 -3.16 29.97
N HIS A 45 -9.20 -3.73 29.14
CA HIS A 45 -8.00 -4.49 29.55
C HIS A 45 -7.28 -5.11 28.34
N HIS A 46 -5.97 -4.90 28.28
CA HIS A 46 -4.96 -5.62 27.50
C HIS A 46 -5.36 -7.03 27.00
N HIS A 47 -5.96 -7.15 25.82
CA HIS A 47 -5.76 -8.27 24.89
C HIS A 47 -6.06 -7.80 23.46
N ARG A 48 -5.16 -8.09 22.51
CA ARG A 48 -5.40 -7.83 21.08
C ARG A 48 -6.57 -8.69 20.63
N HIS A 49 -7.79 -8.16 20.72
CA HIS A 49 -8.97 -8.75 20.12
C HIS A 49 -9.10 -8.23 18.68
N HIS A 50 -9.51 -9.11 17.76
CA HIS A 50 -9.76 -8.76 16.37
C HIS A 50 -10.91 -7.75 16.31
N GLU A 51 -10.60 -6.50 15.98
CA GLU A 51 -11.59 -5.54 15.49
C GLU A 51 -12.37 -6.23 14.36
N SER A 52 -13.70 -6.30 14.48
CA SER A 52 -14.51 -6.93 13.44
C SER A 52 -15.01 -5.87 12.47
N LEU A 53 -14.52 -5.94 11.24
CA LEU A 53 -14.95 -5.08 10.14
C LEU A 53 -16.22 -5.65 9.50
N ARG A 54 -17.29 -4.87 9.49
CA ARG A 54 -18.56 -5.25 8.87
C ARG A 54 -18.83 -4.37 7.66
N VAL A 55 -18.97 -4.99 6.49
CA VAL A 55 -19.44 -4.29 5.28
C VAL A 55 -20.95 -4.12 5.39
N LEU A 56 -21.42 -2.86 5.37
CA LEU A 56 -22.84 -2.52 5.40
C LEU A 56 -23.38 -2.20 4.00
N HIS A 57 -22.52 -1.71 3.10
CA HIS A 57 -22.83 -1.46 1.70
C HIS A 57 -21.56 -1.61 0.85
N GLY A 58 -21.69 -2.10 -0.39
CA GLY A 58 -20.57 -2.22 -1.33
C GLY A 58 -19.58 -3.34 -0.99
N ARG A 59 -18.28 -3.04 -0.99
CA ARG A 59 -17.18 -4.00 -0.80
C ARG A 59 -16.33 -3.62 0.42
N SER A 60 -15.55 -4.56 0.96
CA SER A 60 -14.56 -4.31 2.02
C SER A 60 -13.27 -3.63 1.53
N TYR A 61 -13.22 -3.31 0.25
CA TYR A 61 -12.07 -2.71 -0.42
C TYR A 61 -12.53 -1.80 -1.55
N ILE A 62 -11.66 -0.88 -1.93
CA ILE A 62 -11.80 -0.06 -3.15
C ILE A 62 -10.70 -0.43 -4.15
N HIS A 63 -10.80 0.09 -5.37
CA HIS A 63 -9.69 0.05 -6.32
C HIS A 63 -9.21 1.46 -6.59
N ASP A 64 -7.91 1.59 -6.79
CA ASP A 64 -7.29 2.78 -7.34
C ASP A 64 -6.16 2.38 -8.29
N THR A 65 -5.65 3.33 -9.06
CA THR A 65 -4.69 3.09 -10.13
C THR A 65 -3.45 3.94 -9.91
N ILE A 66 -2.27 3.31 -10.06
CA ILE A 66 -0.99 4.01 -10.16
C ILE A 66 -0.32 3.51 -11.44
N LEU A 67 0.11 4.44 -12.29
CA LEU A 67 0.50 4.13 -13.68
C LEU A 67 -0.61 3.34 -14.39
N ASP A 68 -0.28 2.21 -15.01
CA ASP A 68 -1.23 1.34 -15.70
C ASP A 68 -1.69 0.15 -14.82
N SER A 69 -1.34 0.14 -13.54
CA SER A 69 -1.64 -0.96 -12.61
C SER A 69 -2.79 -0.60 -11.68
N THR A 70 -3.72 -1.54 -11.48
CA THR A 70 -4.88 -1.36 -10.60
C THR A 70 -4.67 -2.12 -9.30
N PHE A 71 -4.94 -1.47 -8.18
CA PHE A 71 -4.69 -2.00 -6.85
C PHE A 71 -5.99 -2.07 -6.06
N ARG A 72 -6.27 -3.25 -5.51
CA ARG A 72 -7.23 -3.46 -4.46
C ARG A 72 -6.67 -2.90 -3.15
N LEU A 73 -7.45 -2.02 -2.52
CA LEU A 73 -7.12 -1.34 -1.28
C LEU A 73 -8.12 -1.73 -0.21
N SER A 74 -7.72 -2.63 0.69
CA SER A 74 -8.46 -2.92 1.91
C SER A 74 -8.28 -1.80 2.93
N LEU A 75 -9.18 -1.70 3.91
CA LEU A 75 -9.20 -0.57 4.85
C LEU A 75 -7.99 -0.48 5.79
N HIS A 76 -7.31 -1.61 6.02
CA HIS A 76 -6.10 -1.67 6.84
C HIS A 76 -4.81 -1.49 6.03
N SER A 77 -4.94 -1.34 4.71
CA SER A 77 -3.82 -1.31 3.79
C SER A 77 -3.37 0.13 3.56
N PHE A 78 -2.07 0.39 3.69
CA PHE A 78 -1.49 1.67 3.29
C PHE A 78 -1.49 1.78 1.77
N PHE A 79 -1.87 2.95 1.28
CA PHE A 79 -1.75 3.32 -0.12
C PHE A 79 -1.41 4.80 -0.24
N GLN A 80 -0.81 5.19 -1.36
CA GLN A 80 -0.35 6.56 -1.55
C GLN A 80 -1.57 7.50 -1.62
N PRO A 81 -1.65 8.53 -0.75
CA PRO A 81 -2.80 9.44 -0.71
C PRO A 81 -2.89 10.35 -1.95
N ASN A 82 -1.77 10.52 -2.67
CA ASN A 82 -1.68 11.31 -3.89
C ASN A 82 -1.20 10.42 -5.04
N THR A 83 -2.14 9.71 -5.68
CA THR A 83 -1.84 8.75 -6.76
C THR A 83 -1.20 9.38 -7.99
N ALA A 84 -1.46 10.66 -8.25
CA ALA A 84 -0.81 11.40 -9.33
C ALA A 84 0.70 11.56 -9.06
N MET A 85 1.07 11.98 -7.85
CA MET A 85 2.48 12.13 -7.48
C MET A 85 3.17 10.78 -7.24
N ALA A 86 2.43 9.79 -6.76
CA ALA A 86 2.92 8.41 -6.70
C ALA A 86 3.23 7.86 -8.11
N SER A 87 2.36 8.13 -9.10
CA SER A 87 2.60 7.73 -10.49
C SER A 87 3.86 8.40 -11.05
N PHE A 88 4.06 9.69 -10.77
CA PHE A 88 5.30 10.38 -11.14
C PHE A 88 6.53 9.72 -10.50
N LEU A 89 6.49 9.46 -9.18
CA LEU A 89 7.58 8.81 -8.45
C LEU A 89 7.87 7.41 -9.04
N TYR A 90 6.83 6.61 -9.29
CA TYR A 90 6.99 5.23 -9.75
C TYR A 90 7.48 5.18 -11.19
N ALA A 91 7.12 6.15 -12.04
CA ALA A 91 7.66 6.26 -13.39
C ALA A 91 9.19 6.42 -13.39
N HIS A 92 9.75 7.16 -12.43
CA HIS A 92 11.20 7.28 -12.28
C HIS A 92 11.85 5.95 -11.86
N LEU A 93 11.23 5.21 -10.93
CA LEU A 93 11.71 3.88 -10.54
C LEU A 93 11.65 2.89 -11.71
N VAL A 94 10.56 2.91 -12.48
CA VAL A 94 10.41 2.10 -13.70
C VAL A 94 11.50 2.43 -14.71
N ALA A 95 11.74 3.72 -14.99
CA ALA A 95 12.79 4.15 -15.90
C ALA A 95 14.19 3.72 -15.42
N PHE A 96 14.45 3.80 -14.11
CA PHE A 96 15.70 3.34 -13.52
C PHE A 96 15.90 1.84 -13.71
N VAL A 97 14.90 1.00 -13.36
CA VAL A 97 14.99 -0.45 -13.54
C VAL A 97 15.10 -0.81 -15.03
N ALA A 98 14.38 -0.11 -15.90
CA ALA A 98 14.43 -0.31 -17.35
C ALA A 98 15.75 0.14 -18.00
N SER A 99 16.57 0.94 -17.31
CA SER A 99 17.90 1.36 -17.80
C SER A 99 18.94 0.23 -17.73
N TYR A 100 18.69 -0.81 -16.95
CA TYR A 100 19.50 -2.03 -16.95
C TYR A 100 19.34 -2.78 -18.27
N SER A 101 20.34 -3.60 -18.61
CA SER A 101 20.32 -4.39 -19.86
C SER A 101 19.04 -5.25 -19.95
N PRO A 102 18.30 -5.18 -21.07
CA PRO A 102 17.15 -6.07 -21.31
C PRO A 102 17.51 -7.56 -21.29
N THR A 103 18.77 -7.90 -21.60
CA THR A 103 19.26 -9.28 -21.56
C THR A 103 19.71 -9.72 -20.16
N SER A 104 19.81 -8.79 -19.21
CA SER A 104 20.19 -9.06 -17.83
C SER A 104 19.46 -8.13 -16.86
N PRO A 105 18.12 -8.21 -16.80
CA PRO A 105 17.34 -7.37 -15.89
C PRO A 105 17.64 -7.74 -14.42
N PRO A 106 17.49 -6.79 -13.49
CA PRO A 106 17.84 -6.99 -12.09
C PRO A 106 16.79 -7.81 -11.35
N VAL A 107 17.19 -8.43 -10.24
CA VAL A 107 16.23 -8.85 -9.19
C VAL A 107 16.01 -7.66 -8.27
N VAL A 108 14.75 -7.27 -8.10
CA VAL A 108 14.37 -6.13 -7.26
C VAL A 108 13.90 -6.63 -5.91
N TRP A 109 14.35 -5.96 -4.84
CA TRP A 109 13.86 -6.18 -3.48
C TRP A 109 13.01 -4.98 -3.09
N ASP A 110 11.71 -5.20 -2.94
CA ASP A 110 10.74 -4.20 -2.51
C ASP A 110 10.51 -4.37 -1.00
N LEU A 111 11.17 -3.53 -0.21
CA LEU A 111 11.15 -3.60 1.25
C LEU A 111 10.03 -2.71 1.79
N PHE A 112 9.29 -3.18 2.79
CA PHE A 112 8.07 -2.52 3.26
C PHE A 112 7.05 -2.37 2.12
N CYS A 113 6.86 -3.45 1.35
CA CYS A 113 6.16 -3.38 0.07
C CYS A 113 4.66 -3.07 0.20
N GLY A 114 4.08 -3.13 1.40
CA GLY A 114 2.64 -2.91 1.61
C GLY A 114 1.81 -3.81 0.71
N VAL A 115 0.88 -3.21 -0.04
CA VAL A 115 0.04 -3.90 -1.04
C VAL A 115 0.75 -4.20 -2.36
N GLY A 116 2.07 -4.08 -2.41
CA GLY A 116 2.92 -4.40 -3.55
C GLY A 116 2.95 -3.36 -4.66
N SER A 117 2.53 -2.11 -4.39
CA SER A 117 2.31 -1.11 -5.44
C SER A 117 3.55 -0.80 -6.27
N ILE A 118 4.70 -0.60 -5.63
CA ILE A 118 5.98 -0.34 -6.30
C ILE A 118 6.42 -1.60 -7.06
N GLY A 119 6.56 -2.73 -6.37
CA GLY A 119 7.05 -3.97 -6.94
C GLY A 119 6.23 -4.45 -8.15
N ILE A 120 4.90 -4.30 -8.12
CA ILE A 120 4.01 -4.66 -9.24
C ILE A 120 4.30 -3.78 -10.46
N CYS A 121 4.46 -2.46 -10.29
CA CYS A 121 4.81 -1.56 -11.39
C CYS A 121 6.21 -1.84 -11.96
N LEU A 122 7.15 -2.34 -11.15
CA LEU A 122 8.51 -2.68 -11.59
C LEU A 122 8.62 -4.07 -12.23
N ALA A 123 7.70 -4.99 -11.92
CA ALA A 123 7.76 -6.38 -12.36
C ALA A 123 7.95 -6.57 -13.88
N PRO A 124 7.32 -5.78 -14.78
CA PRO A 124 7.56 -5.92 -16.22
C PRO A 124 9.02 -5.75 -16.63
N HIS A 125 9.77 -4.90 -15.92
CA HIS A 125 11.16 -4.53 -16.24
C HIS A 125 12.20 -5.28 -15.40
N ALA A 126 11.77 -5.95 -14.33
CA ALA A 126 12.63 -6.77 -13.50
C ALA A 126 12.71 -8.23 -14.00
N LYS A 127 13.80 -8.91 -13.61
CA LYS A 127 13.92 -10.37 -13.71
C LYS A 127 12.93 -11.05 -12.77
N HIS A 128 12.87 -10.54 -11.54
CA HIS A 128 11.99 -11.00 -10.46
C HIS A 128 11.92 -9.91 -9.39
N VAL A 129 10.81 -9.84 -8.66
CA VAL A 129 10.61 -8.91 -7.55
C VAL A 129 10.33 -9.71 -6.27
N VAL A 130 11.06 -9.40 -5.20
CA VAL A 130 10.84 -9.97 -3.86
C VAL A 130 10.30 -8.86 -2.96
N GLY A 131 9.03 -8.96 -2.57
CA GLY A 131 8.37 -8.04 -1.65
C GLY A 131 8.45 -8.53 -0.20
N LEU A 132 8.87 -7.68 0.72
CA LEU A 132 8.88 -7.96 2.16
C LEU A 132 7.94 -6.99 2.88
N GLU A 133 7.00 -7.54 3.65
CA GLU A 133 6.01 -6.75 4.40
C GLU A 133 5.72 -7.43 5.74
N ILE A 134 5.57 -6.65 6.80
CA ILE A 134 5.35 -7.18 8.15
C ILE A 134 3.87 -7.44 8.44
N VAL A 135 2.96 -6.72 7.78
CA VAL A 135 1.51 -6.82 7.94
C VAL A 135 0.97 -7.97 7.08
N PRO A 136 0.46 -9.07 7.67
CA PRO A 136 -0.02 -10.23 6.89
C PRO A 136 -1.14 -9.89 5.91
N ASP A 137 -2.08 -9.03 6.30
CA ASP A 137 -3.21 -8.63 5.44
C ASP A 137 -2.72 -7.86 4.21
N ALA A 138 -1.68 -7.03 4.34
CA ALA A 138 -1.08 -6.32 3.21
C ALA A 138 -0.37 -7.28 2.26
N VAL A 139 0.26 -8.35 2.76
CA VAL A 139 0.85 -9.43 1.94
C VAL A 139 -0.23 -10.17 1.13
N VAL A 140 -1.39 -10.42 1.74
CA VAL A 140 -2.53 -11.03 1.05
C VAL A 140 -3.05 -10.11 -0.05
N ASP A 141 -3.23 -8.82 0.24
CA ASP A 141 -3.61 -7.82 -0.76
C ASP A 141 -2.56 -7.72 -1.87
N ALA A 142 -1.27 -7.76 -1.55
CA ALA A 142 -0.18 -7.70 -2.54
C ALA A 142 -0.17 -8.91 -3.48
N ALA A 143 -0.37 -10.11 -2.93
CA ALA A 143 -0.49 -11.33 -3.73
C ALA A 143 -1.71 -11.28 -4.67
N GLN A 144 -2.85 -10.79 -4.16
CA GLN A 144 -4.05 -10.59 -4.98
C GLN A 144 -3.81 -9.54 -6.07
N ASN A 145 -3.21 -8.39 -5.73
CA ASN A 145 -2.87 -7.34 -6.69
C ASN A 145 -1.92 -7.84 -7.78
N ALA A 146 -0.93 -8.66 -7.43
CA ALA A 146 -0.04 -9.26 -8.42
C ALA A 146 -0.78 -10.22 -9.37
N ALA A 147 -1.78 -10.95 -8.88
CA ALA A 147 -2.65 -11.78 -9.71
C ALA A 147 -3.56 -10.93 -10.61
N ASP A 148 -4.18 -9.88 -10.07
CA ASP A 148 -5.08 -8.99 -10.79
C ASP A 148 -4.35 -8.22 -11.91
N ASN A 149 -3.06 -7.92 -11.71
CA ASN A 149 -2.18 -7.30 -12.72
C ASN A 149 -1.40 -8.32 -13.59
N GLY A 150 -1.62 -9.63 -13.43
CA GLY A 150 -1.03 -10.67 -14.27
C GLY A 150 0.49 -10.89 -14.09
N VAL A 151 1.07 -10.43 -12.97
CA VAL A 151 2.52 -10.46 -12.71
C VAL A 151 2.95 -11.47 -11.64
N THR A 152 2.06 -12.36 -11.18
CA THR A 152 2.36 -13.36 -10.14
C THR A 152 3.64 -14.17 -10.42
N HIS A 153 3.89 -14.53 -11.68
CA HIS A 153 5.05 -15.31 -12.10
C HIS A 153 6.40 -14.58 -11.96
N LYS A 154 6.38 -13.26 -11.74
CA LYS A 154 7.56 -12.41 -11.52
C LYS A 154 7.71 -11.94 -10.08
N MET A 155 6.83 -12.38 -9.17
CA MET A 155 6.79 -11.84 -7.81
C MET A 155 6.85 -12.93 -6.75
N THR A 156 7.45 -12.58 -5.62
CA THR A 156 7.42 -13.38 -4.39
C THR A 156 7.20 -12.44 -3.22
N PHE A 157 6.20 -12.72 -2.40
CA PHE A 157 5.93 -11.94 -1.19
C PHE A 157 6.28 -12.76 0.05
N VAL A 158 6.94 -12.11 1.00
CA VAL A 158 7.36 -12.71 2.27
C VAL A 158 6.84 -11.85 3.41
N CYS A 159 6.07 -12.46 4.32
CA CYS A 159 5.65 -11.80 5.56
C CYS A 159 6.84 -11.78 6.54
N ALA A 160 7.56 -10.66 6.64
CA ALA A 160 8.77 -10.55 7.42
C ALA A 160 9.00 -9.14 7.97
N ASP A 161 9.66 -9.08 9.13
CA ASP A 161 10.16 -7.84 9.71
C ASP A 161 11.55 -7.53 9.13
N VAL A 162 11.62 -6.53 8.25
CA VAL A 162 12.84 -6.10 7.56
C VAL A 162 13.90 -5.58 8.56
N LEU A 163 13.47 -4.99 9.69
CA LEU A 163 14.37 -4.31 10.63
C LEU A 163 15.07 -5.25 11.62
N LYS A 164 14.65 -6.53 11.69
CA LYS A 164 15.37 -7.53 12.50
C LYS A 164 16.71 -7.95 11.90
N ALA A 165 17.00 -7.56 10.66
CA ALA A 165 18.33 -7.68 10.08
C ALA A 165 19.18 -6.49 10.55
N GLU A 166 19.93 -6.68 11.64
CA GLU A 166 20.89 -5.71 12.15
C GLU A 166 21.86 -5.28 11.03
N ASN A 167 21.87 -4.00 10.59
CA ASN A 167 22.99 -3.32 9.90
C ASN A 167 22.65 -1.89 9.40
N GLU A 168 22.51 -0.89 10.29
CA GLU A 168 22.42 0.52 9.87
C GLU A 168 23.79 1.13 9.48
N ALA A 169 24.88 0.70 10.12
CA ALA A 169 26.22 1.27 9.91
C ALA A 169 26.92 0.82 8.61
N VAL A 170 26.43 -0.24 7.95
CA VAL A 170 27.06 -0.83 6.75
C VAL A 170 26.69 -0.08 5.47
N MET A 171 25.53 0.58 5.43
CA MET A 171 25.01 1.26 4.23
C MET A 171 25.93 2.40 3.76
N LEU A 172 26.31 3.33 4.64
CA LEU A 172 27.07 4.53 4.25
C LEU A 172 28.53 4.25 3.88
N SER A 173 29.11 3.15 4.37
CA SER A 173 30.47 2.72 4.00
C SER A 173 30.46 1.93 2.68
N THR A 174 29.41 1.12 2.46
CA THR A 174 29.32 0.21 1.32
C THR A 174 28.72 0.85 0.06
N TYR A 175 27.87 1.87 0.18
CA TYR A 175 27.16 2.49 -0.93
C TYR A 175 27.44 4.00 -1.05
N ALA A 176 27.47 4.51 -2.28
CA ALA A 176 27.56 5.91 -2.61
C ALA A 176 26.20 6.43 -3.14
N VAL A 177 25.82 7.64 -2.76
CA VAL A 177 24.68 8.34 -3.36
C VAL A 177 25.07 8.82 -4.75
N VAL A 178 24.34 8.39 -5.78
CA VAL A 178 24.59 8.77 -7.19
C VAL A 178 23.52 9.70 -7.76
N GLY A 179 22.42 9.89 -7.03
CA GLY A 179 21.38 10.83 -7.42
C GLY A 179 20.28 10.94 -6.37
N SER A 180 19.45 11.97 -6.52
CA SER A 180 18.22 12.13 -5.74
C SER A 180 17.15 12.84 -6.55
N GLN A 181 15.89 12.47 -6.35
CA GLN A 181 14.74 13.10 -6.97
C GLN A 181 13.69 13.42 -5.89
N PRO A 182 13.61 14.68 -5.44
CA PRO A 182 12.55 15.13 -4.56
C PRO A 182 11.20 15.09 -5.28
N VAL A 183 10.14 14.76 -4.55
CA VAL A 183 8.76 14.72 -5.02
C VAL A 183 7.87 15.38 -3.98
N ASP A 184 7.09 16.37 -4.41
CA ASP A 184 6.08 17.03 -3.56
C ASP A 184 4.84 16.14 -3.47
N MET A 185 4.89 15.12 -2.61
CA MET A 185 3.80 14.17 -2.42
C MET A 185 2.57 14.83 -1.78
N LEU A 186 2.79 15.82 -0.91
CA LEU A 186 1.74 16.47 -0.11
C LEU A 186 1.88 18.00 -0.21
N PRO A 187 1.41 18.61 -1.31
CA PRO A 187 1.49 20.06 -1.52
C PRO A 187 0.87 20.86 -0.37
N HIS A 188 1.45 22.03 -0.09
CA HIS A 188 1.06 22.92 1.01
C HIS A 188 1.31 22.36 2.43
N THR A 189 2.04 21.26 2.54
CA THR A 189 2.55 20.74 3.81
C THR A 189 4.08 20.87 3.84
N PRO A 190 4.73 20.80 5.02
CA PRO A 190 6.20 20.75 5.09
C PRO A 190 6.79 19.40 4.66
N HIS A 191 5.95 18.43 4.25
CA HIS A 191 6.40 17.10 3.87
C HIS A 191 7.19 17.15 2.56
N MET A 192 8.27 16.38 2.50
CA MET A 192 9.03 16.17 1.28
C MET A 192 9.32 14.69 1.13
N GLU A 193 8.86 14.11 0.03
CA GLU A 193 9.24 12.76 -0.37
C GLU A 193 10.51 12.85 -1.21
N ASN A 194 11.41 11.87 -1.11
CA ASN A 194 12.63 11.87 -1.91
C ASN A 194 13.01 10.45 -2.31
N MET A 195 13.30 10.24 -3.59
CA MET A 195 13.98 9.05 -4.05
C MET A 195 15.48 9.30 -4.02
N VAL A 196 16.25 8.40 -3.42
CA VAL A 196 17.71 8.48 -3.40
C VAL A 196 18.28 7.24 -4.07
N TYR A 197 19.14 7.45 -5.07
CA TYR A 197 19.81 6.38 -5.80
C TYR A 197 21.14 6.08 -5.15
N LEU A 198 21.34 4.81 -4.77
CA LEU A 198 22.56 4.33 -4.15
C LEU A 198 23.22 3.27 -5.04
N GLU A 199 24.50 3.40 -5.29
CA GLU A 199 25.31 2.38 -5.95
C GLU A 199 26.34 1.81 -4.98
N ARG A 200 26.56 0.50 -5.04
CA ARG A 200 27.61 -0.13 -4.23
C ARG A 200 28.95 0.42 -4.68
N ARG A 201 29.77 0.88 -3.73
CA ARG A 201 31.16 1.25 -4.03
C ARG A 201 31.89 0.03 -4.57
N HIS A 202 32.55 0.19 -5.71
CA HIS A 202 33.48 -0.83 -6.18
C HIS A 202 34.62 -0.94 -5.17
N THR A 203 34.67 -2.05 -4.44
CA THR A 203 35.87 -2.44 -3.70
C THR A 203 36.86 -2.97 -4.73
N ASN A 204 37.98 -2.27 -4.93
CA ASN A 204 39.14 -2.83 -5.63
C ASN A 204 39.65 -4.09 -4.92
#